data_AF-A0AAI9TCP8-F1
#
_entry.id   AF-A0AAI9TCP8-F1
#
_cell.length_a   1.000
_cell.length_b   1.000
_cell.length_c   1.000
_cell.angle_alpha   90.00
_cell.angle_beta   90.00
_cell.angle_gamma   90.00
#
_symmetry.space_group_name_H-M   'P 1'
#
loop_
_entity.id
_entity.type
_entity.pdbx_description
1 polymer ?
#
loop_
_entity_poly.entity_id
_entity_poly.type
_entity_poly.pdbx_seq_one_letter_code
_entity_poly.pdbx_strand_id
1 'polypeptide(L)'
;MKAYREALHIAFEMGIHPYSDEILGIKLQVSMMLEKAGLMKPAIDVLERTKNETLAWVEEVTAGNAAAAAEKVKQAQAQVQKTPANVHVDTEAIKETEEDLKAMAQYEVRQRDKALKKVVGIAMKLGELYSSEYIQDEKKAEAAQVAAVEICLKEMHRRQRLGLPVGSSSNGEGSDGEAWLNLTEIATALAELAATYTAKERYELAMPLYMRALDLIRAAEGTSISCKQVVLLNDVATALVGQVQLPAKSQPQQPVTAEQTVEAARKWAEKAIELAAHIEPPIRDEECDITCVVATYNLGELAELQKKPVVAKQRYTEAKALADGIGYEEGSMMAKEALKRLGKK
;
A
#
# COMPACT_ATOMS: atom_id res chain seq x y z
N MET A 1 -13.32 9.00 25.73
CA MET A 1 -12.15 9.90 25.97
C MET A 1 -11.53 9.81 27.37
N LYS A 2 -12.28 9.71 28.49
CA LYS A 2 -11.69 9.61 29.85
C LYS A 2 -10.80 8.36 30.01
N ALA A 3 -11.34 7.19 29.66
CA ALA A 3 -10.63 5.91 29.75
C ALA A 3 -9.31 5.85 28.94
N TYR A 4 -9.28 6.43 27.72
CA TYR A 4 -8.06 6.45 26.91
C TYR A 4 -6.94 7.32 27.52
N ARG A 5 -7.29 8.43 28.17
CA ARG A 5 -6.30 9.28 28.86
C ARG A 5 -5.73 8.57 30.08
N GLU A 6 -6.59 7.89 30.83
CA GLU A 6 -6.19 7.07 31.98
C GLU A 6 -5.29 5.91 31.57
N ALA A 7 -5.62 5.21 30.47
CA ALA A 7 -4.78 4.16 29.92
C ALA A 7 -3.37 4.66 29.52
N LEU A 8 -3.27 5.83 28.86
CA LEU A 8 -1.98 6.43 28.52
C LEU A 8 -1.18 6.85 29.77
N HIS A 9 -1.85 7.32 30.82
CA HIS A 9 -1.20 7.70 32.07
C HIS A 9 -0.62 6.48 32.79
N ILE A 10 -1.43 5.43 32.94
CA ILE A 10 -0.98 4.16 33.55
C ILE A 10 0.19 3.57 32.76
N ALA A 11 0.09 3.56 31.42
CA ALA A 11 1.16 3.03 30.58
C ALA A 11 2.48 3.83 30.73
N PHE A 12 2.39 5.14 30.91
CA PHE A 12 3.55 5.99 31.23
C PHE A 12 4.15 5.66 32.60
N GLU A 13 3.32 5.51 33.64
CA GLU A 13 3.78 5.12 34.99
C GLU A 13 4.45 3.74 35.01
N MET A 14 3.98 2.82 34.16
CA MET A 14 4.55 1.49 33.98
C MET A 14 5.82 1.47 33.13
N GLY A 15 6.28 2.63 32.60
CA GLY A 15 7.46 2.71 31.75
C GLY A 15 7.30 2.01 30.39
N ILE A 16 6.07 1.86 29.90
CA ILE A 16 5.81 1.25 28.59
C ILE A 16 6.39 2.15 27.49
N HIS A 17 7.09 1.54 26.54
CA HIS A 17 7.74 2.25 25.45
C HIS A 17 6.73 3.13 24.65
N PRO A 18 6.96 4.44 24.46
CA PRO A 18 5.97 5.37 23.89
C PRO A 18 5.50 5.08 22.46
N TYR A 19 6.29 4.32 21.69
CA TYR A 19 5.97 3.93 20.30
C TYR A 19 5.72 2.43 20.14
N SER A 20 5.42 1.75 21.25
CA SER A 20 5.00 0.35 21.27
C SER A 20 3.66 0.10 20.56
N ASP A 21 3.34 -1.17 20.34
CA ASP A 21 2.04 -1.58 19.80
C ASP A 21 0.88 -1.12 20.69
N GLU A 22 1.05 -1.17 22.01
CA GLU A 22 0.05 -0.80 23.00
C GLU A 22 -0.24 0.70 22.97
N ILE A 23 0.80 1.55 23.03
CA ILE A 23 0.63 3.00 23.08
C ILE A 23 0.09 3.54 21.75
N LEU A 24 0.67 3.12 20.63
CA LEU A 24 0.19 3.55 19.32
C LEU A 24 -1.21 2.98 19.05
N GLY A 25 -1.48 1.75 19.50
CA GLY A 25 -2.81 1.15 19.45
C GLY A 25 -3.86 1.99 20.17
N ILE A 26 -3.57 2.49 21.38
CA ILE A 26 -4.47 3.39 22.10
C ILE A 26 -4.75 4.67 21.29
N LYS A 27 -3.72 5.31 20.70
CA LYS A 27 -3.89 6.51 19.87
C LYS A 27 -4.76 6.25 18.64
N LEU A 28 -4.54 5.11 17.96
CA LEU A 28 -5.34 4.69 16.80
C LEU A 28 -6.80 4.41 17.19
N GLN A 29 -7.03 3.74 18.32
CA GLN A 29 -8.38 3.48 18.84
C GLN A 29 -9.13 4.77 19.20
N VAL A 30 -8.44 5.79 19.71
CA VAL A 30 -9.02 7.13 19.93
C VAL A 30 -9.49 7.73 18.61
N SER A 31 -8.67 7.70 17.56
CA SER A 31 -9.05 8.21 16.25
C SER A 31 -10.25 7.46 15.67
N MET A 32 -10.21 6.12 15.68
CA MET A 32 -11.33 5.29 15.20
C MET A 32 -12.64 5.57 15.97
N MET A 33 -12.56 5.79 17.28
CA MET A 33 -13.74 6.14 18.08
C MET A 33 -14.32 7.51 17.68
N LEU A 34 -13.45 8.50 17.42
CA LEU A 34 -13.86 9.82 16.96
C LEU A 34 -14.50 9.74 15.56
N GLU A 35 -13.91 8.97 14.65
CA GLU A 35 -14.46 8.70 13.32
C GLU A 35 -15.86 8.10 13.40
N LYS A 36 -16.03 7.03 14.19
CA LYS A 36 -17.34 6.38 14.41
C LYS A 36 -18.38 7.31 15.05
N ALA A 37 -17.94 8.33 15.79
CA ALA A 37 -18.81 9.35 16.37
C ALA A 37 -19.13 10.50 15.39
N GLY A 38 -18.70 10.42 14.13
CA GLY A 38 -18.88 11.49 13.13
C GLY A 38 -17.89 12.66 13.28
N LEU A 39 -16.92 12.56 14.19
CA LEU A 39 -15.95 13.61 14.50
C LEU A 39 -14.69 13.47 13.64
N MET A 40 -14.86 13.67 12.32
CA MET A 40 -13.78 13.44 11.33
C MET A 40 -12.57 14.35 11.54
N LYS A 41 -12.76 15.65 11.80
CA LYS A 41 -11.64 16.58 12.03
C LYS A 41 -10.81 16.20 13.27
N PRO A 42 -11.41 15.97 14.46
CA PRO A 42 -10.67 15.44 15.60
C PRO A 42 -9.98 14.09 15.34
N ALA A 43 -10.60 13.19 14.58
CA ALA A 43 -9.98 11.90 14.22
C ALA A 43 -8.70 12.11 13.38
N ILE A 44 -8.76 13.02 12.40
CA ILE A 44 -7.62 13.45 11.58
C ILE A 44 -6.53 14.08 12.45
N ASP A 45 -6.88 15.00 13.35
CA ASP A 45 -5.90 15.69 14.21
C ASP A 45 -5.10 14.70 15.07
N VAL A 46 -5.78 13.67 15.62
CA VAL A 46 -5.12 12.59 16.38
C VAL A 46 -4.16 11.79 15.49
N LEU A 47 -4.57 11.46 14.27
CA LEU A 47 -3.74 10.70 13.34
C LEU A 47 -2.54 11.49 12.84
N GLU A 48 -2.71 12.76 12.45
CA GLU A 48 -1.60 13.62 12.02
C GLU A 48 -0.56 13.78 13.13
N ARG A 49 -1.02 14.08 14.35
CA ARG A 49 -0.12 14.20 15.49
C ARG A 49 0.63 12.90 15.76
N THR A 50 -0.08 11.77 15.79
CA THR A 50 0.52 10.46 16.03
C THR A 50 1.53 10.11 14.95
N LYS A 51 1.20 10.35 13.68
CA LYS A 51 2.09 10.13 12.53
C LYS A 51 3.36 10.94 12.66
N ASN A 52 3.25 12.24 12.90
CA ASN A 52 4.38 13.16 12.94
C ASN A 52 5.32 12.86 14.12
N GLU A 53 4.75 12.63 15.32
CA GLU A 53 5.53 12.25 16.51
C GLU A 53 6.26 10.92 16.31
N THR A 54 5.62 9.94 15.66
CA THR A 54 6.19 8.62 15.43
C THR A 54 7.26 8.64 14.35
N LEU A 55 7.03 9.38 13.27
CA LEU A 55 8.00 9.51 12.19
C LEU A 55 9.28 10.22 12.66
N ALA A 56 9.15 11.29 13.45
CA ALA A 56 10.29 11.98 14.04
C ALA A 56 11.15 11.04 14.89
N TRP A 57 10.52 10.21 15.73
CA TRP A 57 11.23 9.22 16.54
C TRP A 57 11.87 8.11 15.69
N VAL A 58 11.18 7.62 14.64
CA VAL A 58 11.76 6.65 13.72
C VAL A 58 13.02 7.21 13.03
N GLU A 59 12.98 8.47 12.62
CA GLU A 59 14.13 9.17 12.03
C GLU A 59 15.28 9.31 13.03
N GLU A 60 14.99 9.70 14.26
CA GLU A 60 15.96 9.79 15.36
C GLU A 60 16.65 8.45 15.62
N VAL A 61 15.88 7.37 15.79
CA VAL A 61 16.42 6.02 15.99
C VAL A 61 17.24 5.57 14.77
N THR A 62 16.79 5.89 13.56
CA THR A 62 17.53 5.54 12.33
C THR A 62 18.88 6.28 12.25
N ALA A 63 18.90 7.57 12.60
CA ALA A 63 20.11 8.39 12.62
C ALA A 63 21.06 8.01 13.77
N GLY A 64 20.52 7.79 14.97
CA GLY A 64 21.25 7.34 16.15
C GLY A 64 21.92 5.98 15.95
N ASN A 65 21.21 5.04 15.32
CA ASN A 65 21.77 3.73 14.95
C ASN A 65 22.89 3.86 13.89
N ALA A 66 22.76 4.78 12.93
CA ALA A 66 23.81 5.06 11.96
C ALA A 66 25.06 5.71 12.60
N ALA A 67 24.86 6.62 13.55
CA ALA A 67 25.94 7.24 14.31
C ALA A 67 26.66 6.24 15.22
N ALA A 68 25.92 5.40 15.93
CA ALA A 68 26.48 4.34 16.77
C ALA A 68 27.24 3.29 15.94
N ALA A 69 26.74 2.93 14.75
CA ALA A 69 27.44 2.03 13.83
C ALA A 69 28.74 2.63 13.29
N ALA A 70 28.73 3.91 12.90
CA ALA A 70 29.93 4.62 12.46
C ALA A 70 30.98 4.76 13.58
N GLU A 71 30.53 4.96 14.81
CA GLU A 71 31.41 5.08 15.97
C GLU A 71 32.01 3.71 16.36
N LYS A 72 31.23 2.62 16.30
CA LYS A 72 31.75 1.25 16.49
C LYS A 72 32.80 0.88 15.45
N VAL A 73 32.65 1.30 14.19
CA VAL A 73 33.67 1.10 13.14
C VAL A 73 34.95 1.87 13.46
N LYS A 74 34.86 3.11 13.94
CA LYS A 74 36.02 3.89 14.38
C LYS A 74 36.70 3.30 15.61
N GLN A 75 35.93 2.84 16.59
CA GLN A 75 36.45 2.23 17.82
C GLN A 75 37.11 0.88 17.54
N ALA A 76 36.54 0.05 16.66
CA ALA A 76 37.17 -1.19 16.20
C ALA A 76 38.50 -0.92 15.47
N GLN A 77 38.57 0.12 14.64
CA GLN A 77 39.81 0.54 13.98
C GLN A 77 40.86 1.10 14.97
N ALA A 78 40.42 1.75 16.05
CA ALA A 78 41.29 2.30 17.09
C ALA A 78 41.77 1.24 18.11
N GLN A 79 40.96 0.23 18.42
CA GLN A 79 41.31 -0.87 19.34
C GLN A 79 42.35 -1.82 18.75
N VAL A 80 42.33 -2.07 17.43
CA VAL A 80 43.38 -2.82 16.73
C VAL A 80 44.77 -2.17 16.90
N GLN A 81 44.83 -0.88 17.24
CA GLN A 81 46.08 -0.13 17.40
C GLN A 81 46.58 -0.01 18.86
N LYS A 82 45.83 -0.43 19.89
CA LYS A 82 46.13 -0.05 21.30
C LYS A 82 45.86 -1.10 22.39
N THR A 83 46.13 -2.39 22.18
CA THR A 83 45.96 -3.38 23.27
C THR A 83 47.30 -3.85 23.87
N PRO A 84 47.69 -3.40 25.09
CA PRO A 84 48.74 -4.04 25.89
C PRO A 84 48.20 -5.14 26.82
N ALA A 85 49.04 -6.13 27.13
CA ALA A 85 48.66 -7.49 27.55
C ALA A 85 48.29 -7.72 29.04
N ASN A 86 48.21 -6.71 29.91
CA ASN A 86 48.06 -6.94 31.35
C ASN A 86 47.00 -6.03 32.00
N VAL A 87 45.72 -6.44 31.95
CA VAL A 87 44.67 -5.98 32.88
C VAL A 87 43.76 -7.18 33.16
N HIS A 88 43.57 -7.53 34.44
CA HIS A 88 42.58 -8.53 34.84
C HIS A 88 41.23 -7.83 35.01
N VAL A 89 40.32 -8.13 34.08
CA VAL A 89 38.99 -7.53 34.00
C VAL A 89 37.98 -8.56 34.49
N ASP A 90 37.08 -8.16 35.41
CA ASP A 90 35.94 -8.98 35.80
C ASP A 90 35.03 -9.17 34.58
N THR A 91 35.14 -10.33 33.96
CA THR A 91 34.70 -10.59 32.59
C THR A 91 33.25 -11.05 32.54
N GLU A 92 32.63 -11.41 33.66
CA GLU A 92 31.23 -11.86 33.72
C GLU A 92 30.27 -10.67 33.86
N ALA A 93 30.50 -9.74 34.80
CA ALA A 93 29.66 -8.55 34.95
C ALA A 93 29.65 -7.64 33.69
N ILE A 94 30.76 -7.60 32.96
CA ILE A 94 30.84 -6.86 31.69
C ILE A 94 30.07 -7.57 30.58
N LYS A 95 30.08 -8.91 30.54
CA LYS A 95 29.30 -9.68 29.56
C LYS A 95 27.81 -9.55 29.79
N GLU A 96 27.33 -9.67 31.03
CA GLU A 96 25.91 -9.47 31.38
C GLU A 96 25.44 -8.06 30.99
N THR A 97 26.23 -7.03 31.32
CA THR A 97 25.91 -5.63 30.93
C THR A 97 25.91 -5.44 29.41
N GLU A 98 26.82 -6.11 28.68
CA GLU A 98 26.88 -6.04 27.21
C GLU A 98 25.69 -6.75 26.55
N GLU A 99 25.25 -7.89 27.10
CA GLU A 99 24.07 -8.63 26.65
C GLU A 99 22.78 -7.83 26.87
N ASP A 100 22.62 -7.19 28.02
CA ASP A 100 21.47 -6.31 28.31
C ASP A 100 21.41 -5.12 27.36
N LEU A 101 22.55 -4.45 27.12
CA LEU A 101 22.63 -3.33 26.17
C LEU A 101 22.30 -3.76 24.73
N LYS A 102 22.74 -4.96 24.32
CA LYS A 102 22.39 -5.53 23.01
C LYS A 102 20.89 -5.85 22.93
N ALA A 103 20.31 -6.42 23.98
CA ALA A 103 18.89 -6.74 24.04
C ALA A 103 18.02 -5.47 23.94
N MET A 104 18.37 -4.41 24.66
CA MET A 104 17.69 -3.11 24.58
C MET A 104 17.79 -2.50 23.19
N ALA A 105 18.98 -2.52 22.57
CA ALA A 105 19.16 -1.99 21.21
C ALA A 105 18.36 -2.77 20.17
N GLN A 106 18.29 -4.11 20.30
CA GLN A 106 17.46 -4.94 19.44
C GLN A 106 15.96 -4.66 19.65
N TYR A 107 15.53 -4.46 20.90
CA TYR A 107 14.15 -4.08 21.21
C TYR A 107 13.77 -2.75 20.54
N GLU A 108 14.61 -1.72 20.65
CA GLU A 108 14.43 -0.42 19.99
C GLU A 108 14.29 -0.55 18.46
N VAL A 109 15.14 -1.37 17.82
CA VAL A 109 15.05 -1.64 16.38
C VAL A 109 13.71 -2.30 16.01
N ARG A 110 13.25 -3.28 16.79
CA ARG A 110 11.95 -3.93 16.57
C ARG A 110 10.80 -2.95 16.75
N GLN A 111 10.84 -2.09 17.77
CA GLN A 111 9.82 -1.06 17.96
C GLN A 111 9.80 -0.06 16.80
N ARG A 112 10.97 0.33 16.30
CA ARG A 112 11.11 1.24 15.16
C ARG A 112 10.44 0.68 13.90
N ASP A 113 10.64 -0.59 13.61
CA ASP A 113 10.01 -1.25 12.46
C ASP A 113 8.49 -1.36 12.63
N LYS A 114 8.01 -1.78 13.81
CA LYS A 114 6.58 -1.84 14.13
C LYS A 114 5.91 -0.47 14.07
N ALA A 115 6.56 0.58 14.56
CA ALA A 115 6.04 1.93 14.55
C ALA A 115 5.97 2.48 13.11
N LEU A 116 7.03 2.27 12.31
CA LEU A 116 7.05 2.70 10.91
C LEU A 116 5.95 2.02 10.08
N LYS A 117 5.67 0.73 10.33
CA LYS A 117 4.51 0.04 9.75
C LYS A 117 3.20 0.77 10.06
N LYS A 118 2.98 1.18 11.32
CA LYS A 118 1.78 1.94 11.70
C LYS A 118 1.74 3.32 11.05
N VAL A 119 2.87 4.00 10.88
CA VAL A 119 2.93 5.31 10.19
C VAL A 119 2.42 5.19 8.75
N VAL A 120 2.76 4.12 8.03
CA VAL A 120 2.21 3.86 6.69
C VAL A 120 0.69 3.69 6.76
N GLY A 121 0.19 2.83 7.66
CA GLY A 121 -1.26 2.65 7.84
C GLY A 121 -2.00 3.93 8.22
N ILE A 122 -1.41 4.78 9.06
CA ILE A 122 -1.96 6.09 9.42
C ILE A 122 -2.03 7.00 8.18
N ALA A 123 -0.99 7.01 7.36
CA ALA A 123 -0.95 7.82 6.14
C ALA A 123 -2.01 7.37 5.13
N MET A 124 -2.22 6.06 4.96
CA MET A 124 -3.31 5.51 4.15
C MET A 124 -4.68 5.95 4.68
N LYS A 125 -4.92 5.80 5.99
CA LYS A 125 -6.19 6.20 6.62
C LYS A 125 -6.44 7.71 6.54
N LEU A 126 -5.40 8.53 6.67
CA LEU A 126 -5.51 9.98 6.44
C LEU A 126 -5.94 10.28 5.00
N GLY A 127 -5.40 9.53 4.02
CA GLY A 127 -5.83 9.59 2.61
C GLY A 127 -7.35 9.44 2.48
N GLU A 128 -7.89 8.35 3.03
CA GLU A 128 -9.32 8.03 3.05
C GLU A 128 -10.16 9.09 3.77
N LEU A 129 -9.74 9.53 4.96
CA LEU A 129 -10.49 10.53 5.73
C LEU A 129 -10.51 11.89 5.03
N TYR A 130 -9.42 12.28 4.37
CA TYR A 130 -9.35 13.52 3.63
C TYR A 130 -10.20 13.50 2.36
N SER A 131 -10.29 12.37 1.65
CA SER A 131 -11.16 12.21 0.47
C SER A 131 -12.63 11.95 0.81
N SER A 132 -12.95 11.69 2.08
CA SER A 132 -14.33 11.46 2.52
C SER A 132 -15.27 12.62 2.13
N GLU A 133 -16.54 12.30 1.90
CA GLU A 133 -17.58 13.27 1.56
C GLU A 133 -17.74 14.41 2.59
N TYR A 134 -17.28 14.20 3.83
CA TYR A 134 -17.34 15.18 4.91
C TYR A 134 -16.19 16.19 4.89
N ILE A 135 -15.01 15.79 4.38
CA ILE A 135 -13.79 16.61 4.43
C ILE A 135 -13.45 17.16 3.04
N GLN A 136 -13.51 16.34 1.99
CA GLN A 136 -13.30 16.71 0.59
C GLN A 136 -11.98 17.49 0.33
N ASP A 137 -10.91 17.15 1.06
CA ASP A 137 -9.57 17.74 0.87
C ASP A 137 -8.71 16.82 0.00
N GLU A 138 -9.02 16.80 -1.30
CA GLU A 138 -8.36 15.96 -2.30
C GLU A 138 -6.84 16.16 -2.39
N LYS A 139 -6.36 17.35 -2.02
CA LYS A 139 -4.93 17.67 -2.04
C LYS A 139 -4.23 17.00 -0.87
N LYS A 140 -4.81 17.06 0.33
CA LYS A 140 -4.26 16.37 1.50
C LYS A 140 -4.43 14.86 1.41
N ALA A 141 -5.52 14.38 0.82
CA ALA A 141 -5.73 12.95 0.58
C ALA A 141 -4.57 12.36 -0.24
N GLU A 142 -4.30 12.98 -1.38
CA GLU A 142 -3.18 12.60 -2.25
C GLU A 142 -1.83 12.74 -1.55
N ALA A 143 -1.58 13.84 -0.84
CA ALA A 143 -0.32 14.04 -0.11
C ALA A 143 -0.08 12.95 0.94
N ALA A 144 -1.15 12.48 1.60
CA ALA A 144 -1.07 11.40 2.59
C ALA A 144 -0.74 10.04 1.93
N GLN A 145 -1.39 9.70 0.81
CA GLN A 145 -1.10 8.48 0.05
C GLN A 145 0.32 8.50 -0.55
N VAL A 146 0.76 9.64 -1.10
CA VAL A 146 2.15 9.83 -1.57
C VAL A 146 3.13 9.60 -0.43
N ALA A 147 2.87 10.16 0.76
CA ALA A 147 3.72 9.94 1.92
C ALA A 147 3.78 8.45 2.31
N ALA A 148 2.66 7.73 2.27
CA ALA A 148 2.62 6.29 2.53
C ALA A 148 3.51 5.50 1.56
N VAL A 149 3.36 5.76 0.25
CA VAL A 149 4.16 5.12 -0.81
C VAL A 149 5.64 5.46 -0.68
N GLU A 150 5.98 6.73 -0.42
CA GLU A 150 7.37 7.13 -0.23
C GLU A 150 8.03 6.42 0.96
N ILE A 151 7.34 6.33 2.10
CA ILE A 151 7.83 5.62 3.27
C ILE A 151 8.05 4.15 2.92
N CYS A 152 7.08 3.52 2.23
CA CYS A 152 7.18 2.15 1.75
C CYS A 152 8.45 1.92 0.92
N LEU A 153 8.68 2.76 -0.10
CA LEU A 153 9.81 2.62 -1.02
C LEU A 153 11.15 2.94 -0.35
N LYS A 154 11.21 3.99 0.48
CA LYS A 154 12.43 4.39 1.21
C LYS A 154 12.88 3.29 2.15
N GLU A 155 11.96 2.71 2.92
CA GLU A 155 12.28 1.65 3.89
C GLU A 155 12.56 0.32 3.20
N MET A 156 11.86 -0.03 2.11
CA MET A 156 12.19 -1.18 1.27
C MET A 156 13.63 -1.09 0.73
N HIS A 157 14.02 0.06 0.18
CA HIS A 157 15.38 0.29 -0.30
C HIS A 157 16.41 0.24 0.84
N ARG A 158 16.08 0.81 2.01
CA ARG A 158 16.94 0.74 3.21
C ARG A 158 17.20 -0.72 3.60
N ARG A 159 16.15 -1.54 3.65
CA ARG A 159 16.24 -2.96 4.01
C ARG A 159 17.08 -3.75 3.01
N GLN A 160 16.83 -3.58 1.71
CA GLN A 160 17.63 -4.19 0.65
C GLN A 160 19.12 -3.86 0.78
N ARG A 161 19.46 -2.59 1.00
CA ARG A 161 20.86 -2.15 1.18
C ARG A 161 21.53 -2.77 2.41
N LEU A 162 20.76 -3.04 3.45
CA LEU A 162 21.25 -3.64 4.70
C LEU A 162 21.16 -5.17 4.73
N GLY A 163 20.69 -5.80 3.65
CA GLY A 163 20.44 -7.25 3.62
C GLY A 163 19.33 -7.70 4.56
N LEU A 164 18.44 -6.79 4.98
CA LEU A 164 17.28 -7.08 5.83
C LEU A 164 16.12 -7.61 4.98
N PRO A 165 15.27 -8.49 5.53
CA PRO A 165 14.13 -9.02 4.82
C PRO A 165 13.14 -7.92 4.41
N VAL A 166 12.67 -8.03 3.16
CA VAL A 166 11.54 -7.28 2.61
C VAL A 166 10.52 -8.33 2.19
N GLY A 167 9.29 -8.27 2.72
CA GLY A 167 8.30 -9.29 2.43
C GLY A 167 8.30 -10.46 3.40
N SER A 168 7.52 -10.35 4.47
CA SER A 168 7.03 -11.49 5.28
C SER A 168 6.22 -12.48 4.43
N SER A 169 6.65 -13.71 4.17
CA SER A 169 5.75 -14.77 3.70
C SER A 169 4.64 -14.96 4.74
N SER A 170 3.38 -15.01 4.28
CA SER A 170 2.17 -15.17 5.10
C SER A 170 2.07 -16.50 5.86
N ASN A 171 3.03 -17.41 5.68
CA ASN A 171 3.11 -18.67 6.41
C ASN A 171 3.94 -18.46 7.67
N GLY A 172 3.25 -18.02 8.72
CA GLY A 172 3.82 -17.87 10.05
C GLY A 172 4.27 -19.22 10.62
N GLU A 173 5.56 -19.51 10.48
CA GLU A 173 6.31 -20.33 11.44
C GLU A 173 7.68 -19.68 11.66
N GLY A 174 7.69 -18.72 12.58
CA GLY A 174 8.87 -18.10 13.14
C GLY A 174 8.41 -17.32 14.36
N SER A 175 8.78 -17.75 15.55
CA SER A 175 8.33 -17.17 16.82
C SER A 175 8.86 -15.76 17.10
N ASP A 176 9.44 -15.08 16.11
CA ASP A 176 9.96 -13.71 16.24
C ASP A 176 9.49 -12.86 15.05
N GLY A 177 8.56 -11.95 15.34
CA GLY A 177 7.97 -11.01 14.38
C GLY A 177 8.98 -9.99 13.84
N GLU A 178 9.80 -10.41 12.88
CA GLU A 178 10.85 -9.61 12.23
C GLU A 178 10.45 -9.00 10.88
N ALA A 179 9.25 -9.33 10.39
CA ALA A 179 8.70 -8.76 9.16
C ALA A 179 8.17 -7.35 9.41
N TRP A 180 8.71 -6.35 8.70
CA TRP A 180 7.98 -5.10 8.49
C TRP A 180 6.84 -5.34 7.48
N LEU A 181 6.46 -4.37 6.66
CA LEU A 181 5.42 -4.57 5.65
C LEU A 181 5.78 -5.74 4.71
N ASN A 182 4.79 -6.58 4.44
CA ASN A 182 4.93 -7.59 3.39
C ASN A 182 4.73 -6.95 1.99
N LEU A 183 5.13 -7.67 0.93
CA LEU A 183 5.07 -7.13 -0.43
C LEU A 183 3.63 -6.81 -0.86
N THR A 184 2.64 -7.56 -0.37
CA THR A 184 1.22 -7.29 -0.62
C THR A 184 0.78 -5.98 0.01
N GLU A 185 1.15 -5.70 1.26
CA GLU A 185 0.81 -4.43 1.92
C GLU A 185 1.44 -3.23 1.20
N ILE A 186 2.67 -3.37 0.68
CA ILE A 186 3.31 -2.33 -0.15
C ILE A 186 2.57 -2.16 -1.48
N ALA A 187 2.17 -3.26 -2.12
CA ALA A 187 1.42 -3.23 -3.36
C ALA A 187 0.06 -2.53 -3.20
N THR A 188 -0.66 -2.77 -2.09
CA THR A 188 -1.92 -2.09 -1.78
C THR A 188 -1.73 -0.57 -1.70
N ALA A 189 -0.69 -0.09 -1.00
CA ALA A 189 -0.42 1.35 -0.91
C ALA A 189 -0.15 1.99 -2.29
N LEU A 190 0.58 1.28 -3.16
CA LEU A 190 0.82 1.72 -4.53
C LEU A 190 -0.47 1.74 -5.37
N ALA A 191 -1.28 0.69 -5.27
CA ALA A 191 -2.53 0.55 -6.01
C ALA A 191 -3.56 1.63 -5.63
N GLU A 192 -3.68 1.97 -4.35
CA GLU A 192 -4.60 3.03 -3.90
C GLU A 192 -4.17 4.43 -4.39
N LEU A 193 -2.87 4.73 -4.38
CA LEU A 193 -2.37 5.99 -4.96
C LEU A 193 -2.59 6.00 -6.49
N ALA A 194 -2.39 4.86 -7.15
CA ALA A 194 -2.67 4.70 -8.57
C ALA A 194 -4.14 4.93 -8.89
N ALA A 195 -5.06 4.36 -8.12
CA ALA A 195 -6.50 4.56 -8.24
C ALA A 195 -6.88 6.03 -8.09
N THR A 196 -6.25 6.74 -7.14
CA THR A 196 -6.45 8.18 -6.97
C THR A 196 -5.95 8.98 -8.17
N TYR A 197 -4.85 8.57 -8.80
CA TYR A 197 -4.39 9.17 -10.05
C TYR A 197 -5.28 8.85 -11.24
N THR A 198 -5.79 7.63 -11.36
CA THR A 198 -6.79 7.24 -12.37
C THR A 198 -8.06 8.08 -12.23
N ALA A 199 -8.61 8.23 -11.03
CA ALA A 199 -9.80 9.04 -10.76
C ALA A 199 -9.60 10.52 -11.09
N LYS A 200 -8.36 11.02 -11.01
CA LYS A 200 -7.97 12.38 -11.39
C LYS A 200 -7.48 12.50 -12.84
N GLU A 201 -7.71 11.47 -13.67
CA GLU A 201 -7.31 11.38 -15.07
C GLU A 201 -5.79 11.54 -15.33
N ARG A 202 -4.94 11.32 -14.31
CA ARG A 202 -3.47 11.37 -14.39
C ARG A 202 -2.90 9.97 -14.63
N TYR A 203 -3.29 9.39 -15.75
CA TYR A 203 -2.96 8.00 -16.11
C TYR A 203 -1.45 7.75 -16.20
N GLU A 204 -0.67 8.75 -16.60
CA GLU A 204 0.79 8.69 -16.67
C GLU A 204 1.45 8.48 -15.30
N LEU A 205 0.82 8.94 -14.22
CA LEU A 205 1.27 8.70 -12.85
C LEU A 205 0.74 7.38 -12.30
N ALA A 206 -0.48 6.98 -12.68
CA ALA A 206 -1.11 5.74 -12.22
C ALA A 206 -0.41 4.47 -12.77
N MET A 207 -0.11 4.45 -14.06
CA MET A 207 0.45 3.30 -14.76
C MET A 207 1.71 2.70 -14.10
N PRO A 208 2.78 3.46 -13.80
CA PRO A 208 3.96 2.89 -13.15
C PRO A 208 3.67 2.33 -11.74
N LEU A 209 2.70 2.91 -11.03
CA LEU A 209 2.30 2.42 -9.70
C LEU A 209 1.56 1.08 -9.79
N TYR A 210 0.60 0.93 -10.70
CA TYR A 210 -0.08 -0.36 -10.93
C TYR A 210 0.89 -1.45 -11.38
N MET A 211 1.78 -1.13 -12.32
CA MET A 211 2.79 -2.08 -12.79
C MET A 211 3.70 -2.53 -11.65
N ARG A 212 4.15 -1.59 -10.81
CA ARG A 212 4.97 -1.90 -9.64
C ARG A 212 4.21 -2.73 -8.61
N ALA A 213 2.93 -2.41 -8.36
CA ALA A 213 2.07 -3.19 -7.47
C ALA A 213 1.91 -4.63 -7.98
N LEU A 214 1.69 -4.81 -9.29
CA LEU A 214 1.54 -6.13 -9.91
C LEU A 214 2.81 -6.98 -9.78
N ASP A 215 3.98 -6.37 -9.97
CA ASP A 215 5.27 -7.04 -9.77
C ASP A 215 5.46 -7.51 -8.32
N LEU A 216 5.06 -6.69 -7.36
CA LEU A 216 5.15 -7.02 -5.93
C LEU A 216 4.18 -8.13 -5.53
N ILE A 217 2.95 -8.12 -6.06
CA ILE A 217 1.98 -9.20 -5.84
C ILE A 217 2.49 -10.51 -6.44
N ARG A 218 2.99 -10.50 -7.67
CA ARG A 218 3.59 -11.70 -8.29
C ARG A 218 4.77 -12.23 -7.51
N ALA A 219 5.63 -11.34 -7.01
CA ALA A 219 6.76 -11.73 -6.18
C ALA A 219 6.31 -12.35 -4.84
N ALA A 220 5.23 -11.86 -4.24
CA ALA A 220 4.65 -12.41 -3.01
C ALA A 220 4.02 -13.79 -3.24
N GLU A 221 3.31 -13.97 -4.36
CA GLU A 221 2.52 -15.18 -4.65
C GLU A 221 3.36 -16.29 -5.31
N GLY A 222 4.52 -15.94 -5.87
CA GLY A 222 5.40 -16.87 -6.56
C GLY A 222 4.71 -17.46 -7.79
N THR A 223 4.44 -18.76 -7.75
CA THR A 223 3.71 -19.48 -8.80
C THR A 223 2.20 -19.49 -8.61
N SER A 224 1.71 -19.01 -7.45
CA SER A 224 0.28 -18.94 -7.18
C SER A 224 -0.35 -17.74 -7.88
N ILE A 225 -1.66 -17.80 -8.09
CA ILE A 225 -2.45 -16.71 -8.68
C ILE A 225 -3.60 -16.37 -7.75
N SER A 226 -3.93 -15.08 -7.64
CA SER A 226 -5.04 -14.59 -6.83
C SER A 226 -5.81 -13.47 -7.52
N CYS A 227 -6.95 -13.09 -6.93
CA CYS A 227 -7.78 -11.99 -7.40
C CYS A 227 -7.04 -10.65 -7.40
N LYS A 228 -6.01 -10.47 -6.56
CA LYS A 228 -5.18 -9.25 -6.55
C LYS A 228 -4.44 -9.05 -7.87
N GLN A 229 -3.94 -10.12 -8.48
CA GLN A 229 -3.35 -10.03 -9.82
C GLN A 229 -4.41 -9.64 -10.86
N VAL A 230 -5.59 -10.26 -10.79
CA VAL A 230 -6.71 -9.99 -11.72
C VAL A 230 -7.13 -8.51 -11.65
N VAL A 231 -7.33 -7.98 -10.45
CA VAL A 231 -7.67 -6.56 -10.19
C VAL A 231 -6.63 -5.65 -10.83
N LEU A 232 -5.34 -5.84 -10.50
CA LEU A 232 -4.27 -4.98 -11.01
C LEU A 232 -4.10 -5.05 -12.55
N LEU A 233 -4.34 -6.22 -13.15
CA LEU A 233 -4.34 -6.35 -14.62
C LEU A 233 -5.45 -5.51 -15.26
N ASN A 234 -6.64 -5.53 -14.68
CA ASN A 234 -7.76 -4.72 -15.16
C ASN A 234 -7.58 -3.24 -14.85
N ASP A 235 -6.95 -2.86 -13.74
CA ASP A 235 -6.68 -1.46 -13.42
C ASP A 235 -5.74 -0.82 -14.45
N VAL A 236 -4.73 -1.57 -14.90
CA VAL A 236 -3.87 -1.18 -16.04
C VAL A 236 -4.70 -1.01 -17.31
N ALA A 237 -5.62 -1.95 -17.60
CA ALA A 237 -6.50 -1.82 -18.76
C ALA A 237 -7.39 -0.57 -18.67
N THR A 238 -7.99 -0.31 -17.51
CA THR A 238 -8.85 0.85 -17.23
C THR A 238 -8.09 2.16 -17.40
N ALA A 239 -6.86 2.25 -16.87
CA ALA A 239 -6.03 3.43 -17.04
C ALA A 239 -5.68 3.69 -18.53
N LEU A 240 -5.41 2.65 -19.31
CA LEU A 240 -5.15 2.78 -20.74
C LEU A 240 -6.41 3.18 -21.53
N VAL A 241 -7.59 2.64 -21.18
CA VAL A 241 -8.87 3.06 -21.76
C VAL A 241 -9.09 4.55 -21.53
N GLY A 242 -8.96 5.00 -20.28
CA GLY A 242 -9.11 6.41 -19.91
C GLY A 242 -8.11 7.32 -20.63
N GLN A 243 -6.84 6.89 -20.74
CA GLN A 243 -5.82 7.65 -21.47
C GLN A 243 -6.18 7.88 -22.95
N VAL A 244 -6.76 6.89 -23.63
CA VAL A 244 -7.17 7.03 -25.03
C VAL A 244 -8.40 7.93 -25.17
N GLN A 245 -9.27 7.95 -24.16
CA GLN A 245 -10.47 8.79 -24.15
C GLN A 245 -10.17 10.27 -23.86
N LEU A 246 -9.00 10.60 -23.29
CA LEU A 246 -8.59 11.98 -23.09
C LEU A 246 -8.53 12.77 -24.41
N PRO A 247 -8.83 14.09 -24.38
CA PRO A 247 -8.63 14.95 -25.54
C PRO A 247 -7.18 14.88 -26.05
N ALA A 248 -6.98 14.87 -27.37
CA ALA A 248 -5.63 14.73 -27.97
C ALA A 248 -4.58 15.75 -27.48
N LYS A 249 -5.01 16.93 -27.00
CA LYS A 249 -4.13 17.95 -26.42
C LYS A 249 -3.67 17.63 -24.99
N SER A 250 -4.44 16.80 -24.28
CA SER A 250 -4.18 16.36 -22.91
C SER A 250 -3.46 15.01 -22.88
N GLN A 251 -3.42 14.29 -24.00
CA GLN A 251 -2.66 13.06 -24.11
C GLN A 251 -1.14 13.37 -24.07
N PRO A 252 -0.36 12.62 -23.28
CA PRO A 252 1.08 12.81 -23.29
C PRO A 252 1.64 12.53 -24.69
N GLN A 253 2.69 13.25 -25.09
CA GLN A 253 3.42 12.98 -26.32
C GLN A 253 4.19 11.66 -26.16
N GLN A 254 3.49 10.55 -26.29
CA GLN A 254 4.06 9.23 -26.21
C GLN A 254 4.45 8.75 -27.61
N PRO A 255 5.51 7.91 -27.71
CA PRO A 255 5.91 7.31 -28.99
C PRO A 255 4.90 6.28 -29.53
N VAL A 256 3.89 5.91 -28.73
CA VAL A 256 2.84 4.94 -29.06
C VAL A 256 1.59 5.64 -29.60
N THR A 257 1.00 5.08 -30.65
CA THR A 257 -0.24 5.60 -31.24
C THR A 257 -1.46 5.23 -30.40
N ALA A 258 -2.57 5.96 -30.57
CA ALA A 258 -3.84 5.64 -29.92
C ALA A 258 -4.30 4.20 -30.22
N GLU A 259 -4.12 3.71 -31.45
CA GLU A 259 -4.45 2.33 -31.82
C GLU A 259 -3.59 1.31 -31.07
N GLN A 260 -2.31 1.59 -30.88
CA GLN A 260 -1.42 0.72 -30.11
C GLN A 260 -1.83 0.68 -28.64
N THR A 261 -2.22 1.82 -28.06
CA THR A 261 -2.72 1.91 -26.68
C THR A 261 -4.03 1.15 -26.51
N VAL A 262 -4.97 1.28 -27.46
CA VAL A 262 -6.22 0.50 -27.48
C VAL A 262 -5.96 -1.00 -27.56
N GLU A 263 -5.01 -1.41 -28.41
CA GLU A 263 -4.62 -2.81 -28.54
C GLU A 263 -3.99 -3.34 -27.24
N ALA A 264 -3.14 -2.55 -26.59
CA ALA A 264 -2.54 -2.90 -25.30
C ALA A 264 -3.61 -3.03 -24.20
N ALA A 265 -4.51 -2.05 -24.09
CA ALA A 265 -5.62 -2.07 -23.12
C ALA A 265 -6.48 -3.33 -23.30
N ARG A 266 -6.78 -3.71 -24.55
CA ARG A 266 -7.54 -4.92 -24.85
C ARG A 266 -6.84 -6.17 -24.32
N LYS A 267 -5.53 -6.30 -24.56
CA LYS A 267 -4.74 -7.45 -24.10
C LYS A 267 -4.69 -7.54 -22.58
N TRP A 268 -4.59 -6.40 -21.87
CA TRP A 268 -4.63 -6.40 -20.41
C TRP A 268 -5.99 -6.84 -19.86
N ALA A 269 -7.10 -6.33 -20.42
CA ALA A 269 -8.44 -6.74 -20.03
C ALA A 269 -8.71 -8.22 -20.33
N GLU A 270 -8.34 -8.70 -21.52
CA GLU A 270 -8.44 -10.11 -21.90
C GLU A 270 -7.60 -10.99 -20.95
N LYS A 271 -6.39 -10.54 -20.58
CA LYS A 271 -5.53 -11.29 -19.66
C LYS A 271 -6.09 -11.34 -18.24
N ALA A 272 -6.73 -10.27 -17.77
CA ALA A 272 -7.41 -10.25 -16.47
C ALA A 272 -8.52 -11.32 -16.43
N ILE A 273 -9.38 -11.36 -17.45
CA ILE A 273 -10.46 -12.36 -17.58
C ILE A 273 -9.90 -13.78 -17.70
N GLU A 274 -8.87 -13.97 -18.53
CA GLU A 274 -8.21 -15.26 -18.70
C GLU A 274 -7.62 -15.77 -17.38
N LEU A 275 -6.93 -14.90 -16.63
CA LEU A 275 -6.35 -15.25 -15.34
C LEU A 275 -7.45 -15.60 -14.33
N ALA A 276 -8.51 -14.80 -14.26
CA ALA A 276 -9.64 -15.03 -13.37
C ALA A 276 -10.31 -16.39 -13.62
N ALA A 277 -10.36 -16.85 -14.88
CA ALA A 277 -10.96 -18.15 -15.22
C ALA A 277 -10.20 -19.35 -14.62
N HIS A 278 -8.96 -19.17 -14.17
CA HIS A 278 -8.15 -20.21 -13.54
C HIS A 278 -8.16 -20.14 -11.99
N ILE A 279 -8.91 -19.21 -11.41
CA ILE A 279 -9.00 -19.02 -9.96
C ILE A 279 -10.33 -19.60 -9.47
N GLU A 280 -10.24 -20.61 -8.63
CA GLU A 280 -11.37 -21.30 -8.00
C GLU A 280 -11.50 -20.96 -6.51
N PRO A 281 -12.70 -21.11 -5.91
CA PRO A 281 -12.86 -21.04 -4.46
C PRO A 281 -11.92 -22.02 -3.73
N PRO A 282 -11.38 -21.65 -2.54
CA PRO A 282 -11.69 -20.46 -1.75
C PRO A 282 -10.85 -19.22 -2.09
N ILE A 283 -9.97 -19.30 -3.11
CA ILE A 283 -9.14 -18.15 -3.52
C ILE A 283 -9.97 -17.14 -4.31
N ARG A 284 -10.90 -17.63 -5.13
CA ARG A 284 -11.85 -16.78 -5.84
C ARG A 284 -12.79 -16.09 -4.86
N ASP A 285 -12.84 -14.77 -4.93
CA ASP A 285 -13.75 -13.92 -4.17
C ASP A 285 -14.49 -12.95 -5.10
N GLU A 286 -15.30 -12.08 -4.49
CA GLU A 286 -16.10 -11.07 -5.17
C GLU A 286 -15.23 -10.08 -5.97
N GLU A 287 -13.98 -9.82 -5.55
CA GLU A 287 -13.09 -8.91 -6.27
C GLU A 287 -12.75 -9.45 -7.67
N CYS A 288 -12.48 -10.76 -7.80
CA CYS A 288 -12.31 -11.41 -9.10
C CYS A 288 -13.56 -11.24 -9.99
N ASP A 289 -14.74 -11.46 -9.41
CA ASP A 289 -16.01 -11.46 -10.13
C ASP A 289 -16.37 -10.05 -10.63
N ILE A 290 -16.28 -9.05 -9.76
CA ILE A 290 -16.44 -7.63 -10.12
C ILE A 290 -15.41 -7.24 -11.19
N THR A 291 -14.16 -7.70 -11.06
CA THR A 291 -13.13 -7.40 -12.05
C THR A 291 -13.45 -8.00 -13.41
N CYS A 292 -14.02 -9.21 -13.48
CA CYS A 292 -14.50 -9.77 -14.75
C CYS A 292 -15.58 -8.88 -15.40
N VAL A 293 -16.49 -8.29 -14.61
CA VAL A 293 -17.49 -7.33 -15.11
C VAL A 293 -16.82 -6.10 -15.71
N VAL A 294 -15.91 -5.46 -14.95
CA VAL A 294 -15.23 -4.22 -15.37
C VAL A 294 -14.35 -4.47 -16.60
N ALA A 295 -13.57 -5.55 -16.62
CA ALA A 295 -12.76 -5.92 -17.77
C ALA A 295 -13.61 -6.16 -19.02
N THR A 296 -14.76 -6.85 -18.89
CA THR A 296 -15.68 -7.07 -20.01
C THR A 296 -16.31 -5.76 -20.50
N TYR A 297 -16.63 -4.84 -19.59
CA TYR A 297 -17.11 -3.50 -19.93
C TYR A 297 -16.04 -2.69 -20.69
N ASN A 298 -14.79 -2.69 -20.21
CA ASN A 298 -13.65 -2.05 -20.87
C ASN A 298 -13.45 -2.56 -22.31
N LEU A 299 -13.65 -3.87 -22.57
CA LEU A 299 -13.62 -4.43 -23.92
C LEU A 299 -14.72 -3.85 -24.82
N GLY A 300 -15.88 -3.51 -24.26
CA GLY A 300 -16.94 -2.80 -24.96
C GLY A 300 -16.55 -1.36 -25.34
N GLU A 301 -15.93 -0.62 -24.41
CA GLU A 301 -15.45 0.74 -24.67
C GLU A 301 -14.36 0.77 -25.75
N LEU A 302 -13.41 -0.16 -25.68
CA LEU A 302 -12.37 -0.32 -26.68
C LEU A 302 -12.97 -0.66 -28.06
N ALA A 303 -14.02 -1.48 -28.12
CA ALA A 303 -14.73 -1.76 -29.35
C ALA A 303 -15.47 -0.52 -29.91
N GLU A 304 -16.01 0.36 -29.06
CA GLU A 304 -16.55 1.66 -29.50
C GLU A 304 -15.45 2.53 -30.12
N LEU A 305 -14.29 2.66 -29.45
CA LEU A 305 -13.15 3.42 -29.94
C LEU A 305 -12.64 2.90 -31.29
N GLN A 306 -12.70 1.59 -31.50
CA GLN A 306 -12.36 0.94 -32.78
C GLN A 306 -13.46 1.00 -33.84
N LYS A 307 -14.60 1.68 -33.58
CA LYS A 307 -15.76 1.76 -34.48
C LYS A 307 -16.34 0.37 -34.83
N LYS A 308 -16.36 -0.55 -33.86
CA LYS A 308 -16.92 -1.91 -33.98
C LYS A 308 -18.20 -2.04 -33.13
N PRO A 309 -19.33 -1.43 -33.55
CA PRO A 309 -20.53 -1.31 -32.71
C PRO A 309 -21.19 -2.66 -32.37
N VAL A 310 -21.09 -3.66 -33.27
CA VAL A 310 -21.62 -5.02 -33.03
C VAL A 310 -20.86 -5.68 -31.88
N VAL A 311 -19.53 -5.58 -31.90
CA VAL A 311 -18.66 -6.13 -30.85
C VAL A 311 -18.87 -5.38 -29.53
N ALA A 312 -18.97 -4.05 -29.58
CA ALA A 312 -19.26 -3.24 -28.39
C ALA A 312 -20.58 -3.64 -27.72
N LYS A 313 -21.65 -3.78 -28.52
CA LYS A 313 -22.97 -4.22 -28.03
C LYS A 313 -22.89 -5.61 -27.40
N GLN A 314 -22.16 -6.54 -28.02
CA GLN A 314 -21.96 -7.88 -27.47
C GLN A 314 -21.26 -7.80 -26.10
N ARG A 315 -20.12 -7.11 -26.00
CA ARG A 315 -19.35 -6.99 -24.76
C ARG A 315 -20.13 -6.31 -23.63
N TYR A 316 -20.86 -5.23 -23.90
CA TYR A 316 -21.69 -4.62 -22.86
C TYR A 316 -22.86 -5.51 -22.42
N THR A 317 -23.41 -6.33 -23.32
CA THR A 317 -24.44 -7.30 -22.95
C THR A 317 -23.87 -8.40 -22.05
N GLU A 318 -22.68 -8.90 -22.36
CA GLU A 318 -21.94 -9.86 -21.53
C GLU A 318 -21.62 -9.26 -20.15
N ALA A 319 -21.06 -8.04 -20.10
CA ALA A 319 -20.75 -7.35 -18.85
C ALA A 319 -21.99 -7.16 -17.97
N LYS A 320 -23.12 -6.77 -18.56
CA LYS A 320 -24.40 -6.65 -17.83
C LYS A 320 -24.84 -7.99 -17.26
N ALA A 321 -24.79 -9.06 -18.05
CA ALA A 321 -25.21 -10.39 -17.61
C ALA A 321 -24.34 -10.93 -16.48
N LEU A 322 -23.02 -10.69 -16.53
CA LEU A 322 -22.10 -10.99 -15.44
C LEU A 322 -22.46 -10.19 -14.17
N ALA A 323 -22.67 -8.88 -14.31
CA ALA A 323 -23.01 -8.00 -13.18
C ALA A 323 -24.33 -8.42 -12.50
N ASP A 324 -25.37 -8.69 -13.29
CA ASP A 324 -26.66 -9.18 -12.76
C ASP A 324 -26.50 -10.53 -12.04
N GLY A 325 -25.64 -11.41 -12.57
CA GLY A 325 -25.41 -12.74 -12.02
C GLY A 325 -24.74 -12.74 -10.65
N ILE A 326 -23.91 -11.72 -10.36
CA ILE A 326 -23.23 -11.57 -9.06
C ILE A 326 -23.89 -10.53 -8.15
N GLY A 327 -24.97 -9.89 -8.61
CA GLY A 327 -25.65 -8.84 -7.85
C GLY A 327 -24.88 -7.51 -7.78
N TYR A 328 -24.03 -7.20 -8.75
CA TYR A 328 -23.29 -5.93 -8.81
C TYR A 328 -24.10 -4.86 -9.54
N GLU A 329 -24.92 -4.09 -8.82
CA GLU A 329 -25.89 -3.17 -9.42
C GLU A 329 -25.24 -2.04 -10.22
N GLU A 330 -24.13 -1.48 -9.73
CA GLU A 330 -23.41 -0.40 -10.40
C GLU A 330 -22.92 -0.85 -11.78
N GLY A 331 -22.29 -2.03 -11.86
CA GLY A 331 -21.85 -2.64 -13.11
C GLY A 331 -23.00 -2.88 -14.09
N SER A 332 -24.15 -3.34 -13.62
CA SER A 332 -25.33 -3.55 -14.46
C SER A 332 -25.88 -2.23 -15.02
N MET A 333 -25.93 -1.19 -14.18
CA MET A 333 -26.37 0.15 -14.57
C MET A 333 -25.44 0.75 -15.63
N MET A 334 -24.12 0.73 -15.40
CA MET A 334 -23.12 1.24 -16.37
C MET A 334 -23.26 0.55 -17.73
N ALA A 335 -23.33 -0.78 -17.76
CA ALA A 335 -23.48 -1.54 -18.99
C ALA A 335 -24.81 -1.23 -19.72
N LYS A 336 -25.91 -1.04 -18.98
CA LYS A 336 -27.21 -0.65 -19.53
C LYS A 336 -27.17 0.74 -20.17
N GLU A 337 -26.48 1.70 -19.55
CA GLU A 337 -26.31 3.04 -20.11
C GLU A 337 -25.48 3.03 -21.39
N ALA A 338 -24.39 2.25 -21.43
CA ALA A 338 -23.57 2.08 -22.61
C ALA A 338 -24.37 1.45 -23.79
N LEU A 339 -25.17 0.42 -23.53
CA LEU A 339 -26.07 -0.19 -24.52
C LEU A 339 -27.11 0.82 -25.06
N LYS A 340 -27.67 1.66 -24.19
CA LYS A 340 -28.62 2.72 -24.58
C LYS A 340 -27.94 3.77 -25.46
N ARG A 341 -26.69 4.14 -25.15
CA ARG A 341 -25.90 5.09 -25.95
C ARG A 341 -25.60 4.54 -27.35
N LEU A 342 -25.25 3.25 -27.46
CA LEU A 342 -25.03 2.60 -28.75
C LEU A 342 -26.28 2.57 -29.63
N GLY A 343 -27.46 2.35 -29.05
CA GLY A 343 -28.72 2.30 -29.81
C GLY A 343 -29.22 3.66 -30.31
N LYS A 344 -28.59 4.77 -29.89
CA LYS A 344 -28.93 6.14 -30.33
C LYS A 344 -28.00 6.68 -31.43
N LYS A 345 -26.90 6.00 -31.73
CA LYS A 345 -25.95 6.35 -32.80
C LYS A 345 -26.39 5.70 -34.11
#